data_AF-A0A0L6U8I7-F1
#
_entry.id   AF-A0A0L6U8I7-F1
#
_cell.length_a   1.000
_cell.length_b   1.000
_cell.length_c   1.000
_cell.angle_alpha   90.00
_cell.angle_beta   90.00
_cell.angle_gamma   90.00
#
_symmetry.space_group_name_H-M   'P 1'
#
loop_
_entity.id
_entity.type
_entity.pdbx_description
1 polymer ?
#
loop_
_entity_poly.entity_id
_entity_poly.type
_entity_poly.pdbx_seq_one_letter_code
_entity_poly.pdbx_strand_id
1 'polypeptide(L)'
;MEKLDLIYLKLAIDSVPVLTQDNYSIWHTRILNYFDILKIKDYFLEGKGAISKDDSRNVRTILTAKIDASVHANVITHLNKDGALLIWKAIINFFASQHAN
;
A
#
# COMPACT_ATOMS: atom_id res chain seq x y z
N MET A 1 -19.42 -7.67 1.28
CA MET A 1 -18.27 -8.59 1.35
C MET A 1 -18.68 -9.78 2.18
N GLU A 2 -18.41 -11.00 1.72
CA GLU A 2 -18.83 -12.22 2.42
C GLU A 2 -17.91 -12.54 3.61
N LYS A 3 -18.35 -13.44 4.51
CA LYS A 3 -17.56 -13.82 5.70
C LYS A 3 -16.18 -14.37 5.33
N LEU A 4 -16.11 -15.16 4.26
CA LEU A 4 -14.86 -15.76 3.80
C LEU A 4 -13.89 -14.69 3.26
N ASP A 5 -14.40 -13.72 2.49
CA ASP A 5 -13.62 -12.58 2.01
C ASP A 5 -13.05 -11.74 3.17
N LEU A 6 -13.82 -11.52 4.24
CA LEU A 6 -13.35 -10.80 5.43
C LEU A 6 -12.22 -11.55 6.15
N ILE A 7 -12.28 -12.88 6.19
CA ILE A 7 -11.21 -13.72 6.76
C ILE A 7 -9.95 -13.59 5.91
N TYR A 8 -10.06 -13.69 4.58
CA TYR A 8 -8.92 -13.52 3.68
C TYR A 8 -8.33 -12.12 3.73
N LEU A 9 -9.19 -11.09 3.81
CA LEU A 9 -8.75 -9.71 3.96
C LEU A 9 -7.93 -9.52 5.24
N LYS A 10 -8.41 -10.06 6.36
CA LYS A 10 -7.68 -10.01 7.63
C LYS A 10 -6.33 -10.73 7.53
N LEU A 11 -6.31 -11.94 6.97
CA LEU A 11 -5.06 -12.70 6.77
C LEU A 11 -4.07 -11.96 5.89
N ALA A 12 -4.55 -11.30 4.82
CA ALA A 12 -3.70 -10.50 3.95
C ALA A 12 -3.07 -9.33 4.71
N ILE A 13 -3.86 -8.56 5.46
CA ILE A 13 -3.38 -7.43 6.27
C ILE A 13 -2.35 -7.87 7.32
N ASP A 14 -2.64 -8.96 8.05
CA ASP A 14 -1.77 -9.49 9.09
C ASP A 14 -0.43 -9.97 8.50
N SER A 15 -0.43 -10.47 7.26
CA SER A 15 0.76 -10.94 6.56
C SER A 15 1.66 -9.85 5.98
N VAL A 16 1.21 -8.59 5.92
CA VAL A 16 2.03 -7.47 5.42
C VAL A 16 3.12 -7.17 6.46
N PRO A 17 4.42 -7.30 6.11
CA PRO A 17 5.50 -6.92 7.02
C PRO A 17 5.54 -5.39 7.20
N VAL A 18 6.25 -4.89 8.21
CA VAL A 18 6.62 -3.47 8.24
C VAL A 18 7.65 -3.22 7.14
N LEU A 19 7.40 -2.27 6.24
CA LEU A 19 8.33 -1.90 5.17
C LEU A 19 9.61 -1.33 5.76
N THR A 20 10.74 -1.90 5.37
CA THR A 20 12.09 -1.41 5.63
C THR A 20 12.83 -1.28 4.29
N GLN A 21 14.08 -0.81 4.32
CA GLN A 21 14.91 -0.72 3.11
C GLN A 21 15.13 -2.09 2.43
N ASP A 22 15.18 -3.18 3.20
CA ASP A 22 15.63 -4.48 2.71
C ASP A 22 14.49 -5.42 2.25
N ASN A 23 13.23 -5.06 2.49
CA ASN A 23 12.11 -5.99 2.33
C ASN A 23 11.03 -5.53 1.33
N TYR A 24 11.35 -4.55 0.48
CA TYR A 24 10.40 -3.98 -0.47
C TYR A 24 9.68 -5.03 -1.33
N SER A 25 10.40 -6.00 -1.90
CA SER A 25 9.79 -7.00 -2.79
C SER A 25 8.72 -7.86 -2.10
N ILE A 26 8.96 -8.28 -0.86
CA ILE A 26 7.98 -9.04 -0.09
C ILE A 26 6.82 -8.16 0.37
N TRP A 27 7.09 -6.94 0.84
CA TRP A 27 6.07 -5.97 1.23
C TRP A 27 5.14 -5.63 0.06
N HIS A 28 5.71 -5.31 -1.10
CA HIS A 28 5.00 -4.95 -2.32
C HIS A 28 4.05 -6.07 -2.76
N THR A 29 4.53 -7.31 -2.76
CA THR A 29 3.72 -8.49 -3.08
C THR A 29 2.52 -8.63 -2.13
N ARG A 30 2.71 -8.42 -0.81
CA ARG A 30 1.63 -8.53 0.18
C ARG A 30 0.60 -7.40 0.04
N ILE A 31 1.03 -6.18 -0.25
CA ILE A 31 0.12 -5.06 -0.51
C ILE A 31 -0.69 -5.27 -1.79
N LEU A 32 -0.08 -5.79 -2.86
CA LEU A 32 -0.83 -6.11 -4.08
C LEU A 32 -1.89 -7.19 -3.86
N ASN A 33 -1.61 -8.20 -3.02
CA ASN A 33 -2.61 -9.19 -2.64
C ASN A 33 -3.77 -8.58 -1.86
N TYR A 34 -3.48 -7.64 -0.95
CA TYR A 34 -4.51 -6.87 -0.25
C TYR A 34 -5.37 -6.04 -1.23
N PHE A 35 -4.77 -5.39 -2.23
CA PHE A 35 -5.51 -4.66 -3.26
C PHE A 35 -6.38 -5.57 -4.14
N ASP A 36 -5.90 -6.78 -4.43
CA ASP A 36 -6.63 -7.77 -5.23
C ASP A 36 -7.90 -8.25 -4.52
N ILE A 37 -7.80 -8.54 -3.22
CA ILE A 37 -8.97 -8.92 -2.39
C ILE A 37 -10.01 -7.80 -2.34
N LEU A 38 -9.57 -6.55 -2.30
CA LEU A 38 -10.46 -5.38 -2.36
C LEU A 38 -10.95 -5.06 -3.79
N LYS A 39 -10.41 -5.72 -4.82
CA LYS A 39 -10.71 -5.48 -6.24
C LYS A 39 -10.40 -4.05 -6.70
N ILE A 40 -9.32 -3.46 -6.15
CA ILE A 40 -8.87 -2.08 -6.43
C ILE A 40 -7.47 -2.02 -7.05
N LYS A 41 -6.88 -3.17 -7.38
CA LYS A 41 -5.50 -3.28 -7.88
C LYS A 41 -5.24 -2.43 -9.13
N ASP A 42 -6.16 -2.47 -10.10
CA ASP A 42 -6.02 -1.73 -11.37
C ASP A 42 -6.04 -0.21 -11.17
N TYR A 43 -6.73 0.28 -10.13
CA TYR A 43 -6.71 1.70 -9.77
C TYR A 43 -5.32 2.16 -9.33
N PHE A 44 -4.62 1.35 -8.53
CA PHE A 44 -3.28 1.68 -8.04
C PHE A 44 -2.17 1.42 -9.06
N LEU A 45 -2.33 0.40 -9.93
CA LEU A 45 -1.31 0.03 -10.91
C LEU A 45 -1.46 0.74 -12.25
N GLU A 46 -2.69 0.90 -12.73
CA GLU A 46 -2.98 1.38 -14.09
C GLU A 46 -3.69 2.74 -14.10
N GLY A 47 -4.11 3.24 -12.93
CA GLY A 47 -4.91 4.46 -12.83
C GLY A 47 -6.32 4.31 -13.42
N LYS A 48 -6.80 3.06 -13.56
CA LYS A 48 -8.12 2.76 -14.13
C LYS A 48 -9.19 2.63 -13.06
N GLY A 49 -10.42 3.03 -13.39
CA GLY A 49 -11.57 2.90 -12.50
C GLY A 49 -11.61 3.96 -11.39
N ALA A 50 -12.38 3.67 -10.34
CA ALA A 50 -12.56 4.54 -9.19
C ALA A 50 -12.42 3.73 -7.90
N ILE A 51 -12.03 4.42 -6.83
CA ILE A 51 -11.94 3.86 -5.47
C ILE A 51 -12.98 4.52 -4.58
N SER A 52 -13.61 3.74 -3.70
CA SER A 52 -14.52 4.29 -2.71
C SER A 52 -13.74 5.11 -1.66
N LYS A 53 -14.43 6.02 -0.95
CA LYS A 53 -13.82 6.76 0.16
C LYS A 53 -13.35 5.82 1.29
N ASP A 54 -14.07 4.72 1.49
CA ASP A 54 -13.77 3.74 2.54
C ASP A 54 -12.54 2.92 2.18
N ASP A 55 -12.45 2.42 0.95
CA ASP A 55 -11.27 1.67 0.48
C ASP A 55 -10.03 2.56 0.45
N SER A 56 -10.16 3.81 -0.02
CA SER A 56 -9.06 4.78 -0.02
C SER A 56 -8.55 5.03 1.40
N ARG A 57 -9.46 5.23 2.37
CA ARG A 57 -9.11 5.37 3.78
C ARG A 57 -8.45 4.11 4.35
N ASN A 58 -8.99 2.93 4.04
CA ASN A 58 -8.44 1.66 4.52
C ASN A 58 -7.03 1.42 3.99
N VAL A 59 -6.80 1.62 2.68
CA VAL A 59 -5.48 1.51 2.05
C VAL A 59 -4.50 2.48 2.71
N ARG A 60 -4.88 3.76 2.89
CA ARG A 60 -4.03 4.75 3.56
C ARG A 60 -3.63 4.30 4.96
N THR A 61 -4.58 3.78 5.74
CA THR A 61 -4.31 3.25 7.09
C THR A 61 -3.30 2.11 7.05
N ILE A 62 -3.46 1.13 6.15
CA ILE A 62 -2.53 0.00 6.04
C ILE A 62 -1.15 0.45 5.57
N LEU A 63 -1.07 1.29 4.54
CA LEU A 63 0.20 1.82 4.04
C LEU A 63 0.95 2.55 5.15
N THR A 64 0.30 3.46 5.87
CA THR A 64 0.96 4.24 6.94
C THR A 64 1.31 3.39 8.17
N ALA A 65 0.51 2.38 8.51
CA ALA A 65 0.78 1.48 9.64
C ALA A 65 1.88 0.43 9.36
N LYS A 66 2.18 0.15 8.09
CA LYS A 66 3.12 -0.90 7.67
C LYS A 66 4.39 -0.32 7.07
N ILE A 67 4.86 0.82 7.58
CA ILE A 67 6.11 1.47 7.16
C ILE A 67 6.91 1.84 8.41
N ASP A 68 8.22 1.58 8.41
CA ASP A 68 9.09 1.97 9.51
C ASP A 68 9.36 3.49 9.51
N ALA A 69 9.93 4.00 10.61
CA ALA A 69 10.19 5.43 10.72
C ALA A 69 11.15 5.96 9.63
N SER A 70 12.14 5.16 9.22
CA SER A 70 13.14 5.59 8.23
C SER A 70 12.52 5.74 6.84
N VAL A 71 11.72 4.77 6.38
CA VAL A 71 11.01 4.86 5.10
C VAL A 71 9.93 5.93 5.18
N HIS A 72 9.18 6.03 6.30
CA HIS A 72 8.12 7.03 6.48
C HIS A 72 8.65 8.45 6.25
N ALA A 73 9.82 8.79 6.81
CA ALA A 73 10.43 10.11 6.67
C ALA A 73 10.75 10.49 5.22
N ASN A 74 10.94 9.50 4.33
CA ASN A 74 11.27 9.71 2.93
C ASN A 74 10.05 9.72 2.00
N VAL A 75 8.97 9.03 2.37
CA VAL A 75 7.82 8.80 1.47
C VAL A 75 6.54 9.52 1.89
N ILE A 76 6.42 9.96 3.15
CA ILE A 76 5.23 10.66 3.66
C ILE A 76 5.56 12.15 3.89
N THR A 77 4.75 13.01 3.28
CA THR A 77 4.90 14.48 3.31
C THR A 77 3.55 15.14 3.62
N HIS A 78 3.58 16.43 3.92
CA HIS A 78 2.34 17.21 4.11
C HIS A 78 1.46 17.26 2.84
N LEU A 79 2.03 17.01 1.65
CA LEU A 79 1.31 17.02 0.37
C LEU A 79 0.58 15.71 0.08
N ASN A 80 1.12 14.56 0.53
CA ASN A 80 0.57 13.25 0.19
C ASN A 80 -0.07 12.49 1.35
N LYS A 81 0.14 12.90 2.62
CA LYS A 81 -0.29 12.16 3.82
C LYS A 81 -1.76 11.74 3.83
N ASP A 82 -2.63 12.48 3.13
CA ASP A 82 -4.07 12.22 3.09
C ASP A 82 -4.51 11.41 1.87
N GLY A 83 -3.62 11.19 0.87
CA GLY A 83 -3.95 10.54 -0.39
C GLY A 83 -3.34 9.14 -0.54
N ALA A 84 -4.16 8.09 -0.49
CA ALA A 84 -3.71 6.70 -0.62
C ALA A 84 -2.89 6.45 -1.90
N LEU A 85 -3.36 6.94 -3.05
CA LEU A 85 -2.64 6.80 -4.33
C LEU A 85 -1.32 7.58 -4.35
N LEU A 86 -1.28 8.75 -3.71
CA LEU A 86 -0.06 9.57 -3.63
C LEU A 86 0.99 8.91 -2.73
N ILE A 87 0.57 8.32 -1.61
CA ILE A 87 1.45 7.55 -0.73
C ILE A 87 1.98 6.32 -1.45
N TRP A 88 1.11 5.54 -2.10
CA TRP A 88 1.51 4.40 -2.91
C TRP A 88 2.58 4.79 -3.93
N LYS A 89 2.33 5.81 -4.76
CA LYS A 89 3.29 6.29 -5.77
C LYS A 89 4.61 6.75 -5.15
N ALA A 90 4.57 7.44 -4.01
CA ALA A 90 5.78 7.89 -3.33
C ALA A 90 6.66 6.72 -2.87
N ILE A 91 6.04 5.64 -2.34
CA ILE A 91 6.76 4.42 -1.96
C ILE A 91 7.41 3.76 -3.17
N ILE A 92 6.64 3.53 -4.24
CA ILE A 92 7.16 2.89 -5.47
C ILE A 92 8.32 3.69 -6.05
N ASN A 93 8.17 5.02 -6.15
CA ASN A 93 9.20 5.89 -6.70
C ASN A 93 10.48 5.91 -5.84
N PHE A 94 10.33 5.93 -4.51
CA PHE A 94 11.46 5.90 -3.60
C PHE A 94 12.29 4.63 -3.81
N PHE A 95 11.66 3.45 -3.78
CA PHE A 95 12.39 2.18 -3.97
C PHE A 95 12.90 1.98 -5.39
N ALA A 96 12.20 2.47 -6.42
CA ALA A 96 12.70 2.45 -7.79
C ALA A 96 13.99 3.29 -7.93
N SER A 97 14.06 4.45 -7.26
CA SER A 97 15.25 5.31 -7.29
C SER A 97 16.48 4.71 -6.60
N GLN A 98 16.29 3.82 -5.63
CA GLN A 98 17.39 3.13 -4.94
C GLN A 98 18.08 2.07 -5.81
N HIS A 99 17.35 1.47 -6.77
CA HIS A 99 17.85 0.41 -7.65
C HIS A 99 18.30 0.92 -9.03
N ALA A 100 18.14 2.23 -9.28
CA ALA A 100 18.54 2.88 -10.52
C ALA A 100 19.98 3.44 -10.48
N ASN A 101 20.68 3.28 -9.34
CA ASN A 101 22.05 3.74 -9.10
C ASN A 101 23.04 2.57 -9.06
#